data_AF-A0A7V3RKS2-F1
#
_entry.id   AF-A0A7V3RKS2-F1
#
_cell.length_a   1.000
_cell.length_b   1.000
_cell.length_c   1.000
_cell.angle_alpha   90.00
_cell.angle_beta   90.00
_cell.angle_gamma   90.00
#
_symmetry.space_group_name_H-M   'P 1'
#
loop_
_entity.id
_entity.type
_entity.pdbx_description
1 polymer ?
#
loop_
_entity_poly.entity_id
_entity_poly.type
_entity_poly.pdbx_seq_one_letter_code
_entity_poly.pdbx_strand_id
1 'polypeptide(L)'
;MDEFLSQIPEPIQQHIKGITRTSGLPDTEESVEKIAEAWLEKEKRFLEEIESSNMEEVEVLGKEDSKGAIVMTYSGSLVSIGPLVDNKRTISYASIELRQDVPHMLTSDDAQLAEDLATGQQAIFSNGPVQKTSPVFKIAVSTEKLSPEEEEEKLQDVTMVLTDQFVEVNKTYIGEES
;
A
#
# COMPACT_ATOMS: atom_id res chain seq x y z
N MET A 1 -10.92 24.85 5.32
CA MET A 1 -9.80 25.31 4.48
C MET A 1 -9.02 24.06 4.19
N ASP A 2 -9.00 23.64 2.92
CA ASP A 2 -8.52 22.31 2.54
C ASP A 2 -7.00 22.32 2.41
N GLU A 3 -6.30 22.21 3.54
CA GLU A 3 -4.84 22.43 3.61
C GLU A 3 -4.07 21.18 3.17
N PHE A 4 -4.43 20.00 3.67
CA PHE A 4 -3.77 18.74 3.37
C PHE A 4 -4.42 18.04 2.18
N LEU A 5 -5.75 18.02 2.11
CA LEU A 5 -6.46 17.33 1.03
C LEU A 5 -6.10 17.88 -0.35
N SER A 6 -5.86 19.20 -0.47
CA SER A 6 -5.50 19.84 -1.74
C SER A 6 -4.10 19.48 -2.25
N GLN A 7 -3.22 18.95 -1.38
CA GLN A 7 -1.88 18.48 -1.75
C GLN A 7 -1.91 17.06 -2.35
N ILE A 8 -3.01 16.33 -2.15
CA ILE A 8 -3.19 14.95 -2.60
C ILE A 8 -3.72 14.96 -4.04
N PRO A 9 -3.26 14.05 -4.92
CA PRO A 9 -3.80 13.92 -6.28
C PRO A 9 -5.32 13.79 -6.31
N GLU A 10 -5.98 14.53 -7.21
CA GLU A 10 -7.45 14.61 -7.33
C GLU A 10 -8.16 13.25 -7.34
N PRO A 11 -7.66 12.19 -8.04
CA PRO A 11 -8.29 10.87 -8.00
C PRO A 11 -8.36 10.25 -6.60
N ILE A 12 -7.42 10.59 -5.72
CA ILE A 12 -7.28 10.03 -4.38
C ILE A 12 -8.09 10.84 -3.36
N GLN A 13 -8.28 12.15 -3.58
CA GLN A 13 -9.10 13.01 -2.72
C GLN A 13 -10.53 12.44 -2.54
N GLN A 14 -11.12 11.90 -3.62
CA GLN A 14 -12.44 11.25 -3.55
C GLN A 14 -12.43 9.97 -2.72
N HIS A 15 -11.36 9.18 -2.80
CA HIS A 15 -11.19 8.01 -1.95
C HIS A 15 -11.06 8.39 -0.48
N ILE A 16 -10.31 9.44 -0.15
CA ILE A 16 -10.14 9.91 1.23
C ILE A 16 -11.48 10.35 1.83
N LYS A 17 -12.30 11.11 1.07
CA LYS A 17 -13.66 11.46 1.48
C LYS A 17 -14.52 10.22 1.72
N GLY A 18 -14.39 9.21 0.85
CA GLY A 18 -15.08 7.92 1.01
C GLY A 18 -14.67 7.17 2.28
N ILE A 19 -13.37 7.07 2.54
CA ILE A 19 -12.80 6.39 3.71
C ILE A 19 -13.23 7.10 5.00
N THR A 20 -13.26 8.44 5.00
CA THR A 20 -13.71 9.24 6.16
C THR A 20 -15.09 8.82 6.63
N ARG A 21 -16.03 8.58 5.71
CA ARG A 21 -17.40 8.14 6.05
C ARG A 21 -17.46 6.75 6.68
N THR A 22 -16.49 5.89 6.39
CA THR A 22 -16.41 4.51 6.90
C THR A 22 -15.42 4.35 8.05
N SER A 23 -14.75 5.44 8.44
CA SER A 23 -13.64 5.44 9.40
C SER A 23 -14.04 5.29 10.86
N GLY A 24 -15.29 5.63 11.19
CA GLY A 24 -15.74 5.84 12.56
C GLY A 24 -15.53 7.27 13.08
N LEU A 25 -14.77 8.12 12.38
CA LEU A 25 -14.71 9.55 12.66
C LEU A 25 -16.01 10.27 12.25
N PRO A 26 -16.29 11.46 12.80
CA PRO A 26 -17.35 12.34 12.30
C PRO A 26 -17.20 12.62 10.80
N ASP A 27 -18.31 12.67 10.05
CA ASP A 27 -18.29 13.07 8.63
C ASP A 27 -18.21 14.60 8.52
N THR A 28 -17.04 15.16 8.83
CA THR A 28 -16.75 16.60 8.82
C THR A 28 -15.51 16.92 7.99
N GLU A 29 -15.37 18.17 7.55
CA GLU A 29 -14.16 18.64 6.85
C GLU A 29 -12.89 18.42 7.68
N GLU A 30 -12.96 18.61 9.01
CA GLU A 30 -11.82 18.37 9.90
C GLU A 30 -11.37 16.90 9.89
N SER A 31 -12.31 15.95 9.88
CA SER A 31 -11.98 14.52 9.81
C SER A 31 -11.40 14.13 8.45
N VAL A 32 -11.88 14.75 7.36
CA VAL A 32 -11.29 14.58 6.03
C VAL A 32 -9.85 15.11 6.00
N GLU A 33 -9.59 16.28 6.58
CA GLU A 33 -8.24 16.85 6.66
C GLU A 33 -7.29 15.99 7.50
N LYS A 34 -7.73 15.44 8.64
CA LYS A 34 -6.90 14.49 9.43
C LYS A 34 -6.53 13.24 8.66
N ILE A 35 -7.48 12.66 7.91
CA ILE A 35 -7.21 11.49 7.07
C ILE A 35 -6.29 11.87 5.90
N ALA A 36 -6.45 13.07 5.32
CA ALA A 36 -5.55 13.56 4.28
C ALA A 36 -4.12 13.75 4.81
N GLU A 37 -3.94 14.35 5.98
CA GLU A 37 -2.64 14.51 6.62
C GLU A 37 -1.98 13.15 6.90
N ALA A 38 -2.75 12.20 7.46
CA ALA A 38 -2.28 10.84 7.68
C ALA A 38 -1.88 10.14 6.37
N TRP A 39 -2.63 10.36 5.29
CA TRP A 39 -2.33 9.76 3.99
C TRP A 39 -1.03 10.33 3.41
N LEU A 40 -0.81 11.64 3.50
CA LEU A 40 0.44 12.29 3.06
C LEU A 40 1.65 11.78 3.86
N GLU A 41 1.50 11.62 5.18
CA GLU A 41 2.59 11.08 5.99
C GLU A 41 2.88 9.61 5.62
N LYS A 42 1.84 8.78 5.33
CA LYS A 42 2.06 7.42 4.79
C LYS A 42 2.79 7.41 3.46
N GLU A 43 2.42 8.29 2.53
CA GLU A 43 3.12 8.43 1.25
C GLU A 43 4.60 8.78 1.49
N LYS A 44 4.86 9.74 2.37
CA LYS A 44 6.23 10.13 2.71
C LYS A 44 7.02 8.96 3.30
N ARG A 45 6.47 8.22 4.26
CA ARG A 45 7.11 7.03 4.85
C ARG A 45 7.38 5.95 3.80
N PHE A 46 6.44 5.76 2.88
CA PHE A 46 6.63 4.86 1.74
C PHE A 46 7.86 5.24 0.91
N LEU A 47 7.94 6.50 0.51
CA LEU A 47 9.05 7.01 -0.31
C LEU A 47 10.40 6.91 0.41
N GLU A 48 10.45 7.26 1.70
CA GLU A 48 11.66 7.16 2.51
C GLU A 48 12.14 5.71 2.65
N GLU A 49 11.23 4.75 2.85
CA GLU A 49 11.59 3.34 3.02
C GLU A 49 12.04 2.68 1.71
N ILE A 50 11.41 2.99 0.57
CA ILE A 50 11.84 2.43 -0.71
C ILE A 50 13.23 2.99 -1.10
N GLU A 51 13.51 4.26 -0.79
CA GLU A 51 14.82 4.87 -1.01
C GLU A 51 15.89 4.23 -0.12
N SER A 52 15.61 4.09 1.18
CA SER A 52 16.54 3.46 2.14
C SER A 52 16.84 1.99 1.79
N SER A 53 15.88 1.34 1.12
CA SER A 53 15.94 -0.06 0.72
C SER A 53 16.43 -0.27 -0.71
N ASN A 54 17.03 0.72 -1.39
CA ASN A 54 17.52 0.57 -2.77
C ASN A 54 16.43 0.07 -3.75
N MET A 55 15.22 0.58 -3.63
CA MET A 55 14.12 0.31 -4.54
C MET A 55 13.84 1.55 -5.41
N GLU A 56 13.22 1.34 -6.57
CA GLU A 56 12.84 2.42 -7.48
C GLU A 56 11.35 2.34 -7.84
N GLU A 57 10.74 3.51 -8.04
CA GLU A 57 9.35 3.59 -8.51
C GLU A 57 9.23 3.22 -9.99
N VAL A 58 8.22 2.43 -10.32
CA VAL A 58 7.84 2.09 -11.69
C VAL A 58 6.35 2.33 -11.91
N GLU A 59 5.97 2.65 -13.14
CA GLU A 59 4.56 2.86 -13.50
C GLU A 59 3.81 1.55 -13.74
N VAL A 60 4.55 0.51 -14.16
CA VAL A 60 3.99 -0.81 -14.55
C VAL A 60 4.94 -1.93 -14.11
N LEU A 61 4.38 -2.99 -13.54
CA LEU A 61 5.01 -4.29 -13.39
C LEU A 61 4.20 -5.31 -14.20
N GLY A 62 4.83 -5.91 -15.22
CA GLY A 62 4.18 -6.94 -16.02
C GLY A 62 3.86 -8.17 -15.16
N LYS A 63 2.70 -8.81 -15.38
CA LYS A 63 2.31 -9.97 -14.57
C LYS A 63 3.30 -11.15 -14.66
N GLU A 64 3.95 -11.26 -15.82
CA GLU A 64 4.97 -12.27 -16.14
C GLU A 64 6.41 -11.80 -15.82
N ASP A 65 6.59 -10.58 -15.30
CA ASP A 65 7.91 -10.09 -14.88
C ASP A 65 8.41 -10.93 -13.70
N SER A 66 9.66 -11.36 -13.71
CA SER A 66 10.21 -12.17 -12.62
C SER A 66 10.31 -11.42 -11.30
N LYS A 67 10.44 -10.09 -11.33
CA LYS A 67 10.62 -9.26 -10.13
C LYS A 67 9.37 -9.25 -9.24
N GLY A 68 9.59 -9.03 -7.95
CA GLY A 68 8.54 -8.63 -7.02
C GLY A 68 8.41 -7.11 -6.91
N ALA A 69 7.43 -6.66 -6.11
CA ALA A 69 7.17 -5.26 -5.87
C ALA A 69 6.48 -5.01 -4.53
N ILE A 70 6.70 -3.80 -3.99
CA ILE A 70 5.88 -3.22 -2.94
C ILE A 70 4.94 -2.18 -3.56
N VAL A 71 3.68 -2.21 -3.17
CA VAL A 71 2.62 -1.40 -3.77
C VAL A 71 1.89 -0.62 -2.69
N MET A 72 1.77 0.68 -2.88
CA MET A 72 0.84 1.52 -2.12
C MET A 72 -0.39 1.78 -2.97
N THR A 73 -1.58 1.67 -2.36
CA THR A 73 -2.86 1.90 -3.05
C THR A 73 -3.48 3.24 -2.67
N TYR A 74 -4.49 3.70 -3.41
CA TYR A 74 -5.22 4.95 -3.15
C TYR A 74 -5.82 4.99 -1.74
N SER A 75 -6.19 3.83 -1.18
CA SER A 75 -6.69 3.74 0.20
C SER A 75 -5.59 3.79 1.28
N GLY A 76 -4.32 3.90 0.90
CA GLY A 76 -3.19 3.82 1.84
C GLY A 76 -2.98 2.40 2.40
N SER A 77 -3.43 1.38 1.67
CA SER A 77 -3.15 -0.04 1.96
C SER A 77 -1.88 -0.47 1.23
N LEU A 78 -1.15 -1.42 1.82
CA LEU A 78 0.08 -1.97 1.24
C LEU A 78 -0.18 -3.35 0.64
N VAL A 79 0.46 -3.61 -0.50
CA VAL A 79 0.52 -4.93 -1.11
C VAL A 79 1.96 -5.27 -1.38
N SER A 80 2.42 -6.39 -0.82
CA SER A 80 3.69 -7.00 -1.17
C SER A 80 3.43 -8.09 -2.19
N ILE A 81 4.15 -8.06 -3.30
CA ILE A 81 4.07 -9.01 -4.39
C ILE A 81 5.46 -9.62 -4.53
N GLY A 82 5.60 -10.88 -4.13
CA GLY A 82 6.85 -11.62 -4.25
C GLY A 82 7.27 -11.86 -5.71
N PRO A 83 8.53 -12.28 -5.93
CA PRO A 83 9.01 -12.64 -7.25
C PRO A 83 8.23 -13.80 -7.86
N LEU A 84 8.22 -13.88 -9.19
CA LEU A 84 7.53 -14.96 -9.90
C LEU A 84 8.38 -16.23 -9.91
N VAL A 85 7.93 -17.24 -9.17
CA VAL A 85 8.57 -18.57 -9.10
C VAL A 85 7.53 -19.63 -9.45
N ASP A 86 7.84 -20.50 -10.42
CA ASP A 86 6.92 -21.54 -10.90
C ASP A 86 5.49 -21.06 -11.22
N ASN A 87 5.40 -19.85 -11.80
CA ASN A 87 4.15 -19.17 -12.16
C ASN A 87 3.25 -18.80 -10.95
N LYS A 88 3.87 -18.60 -9.80
CA LYS A 88 3.22 -18.24 -8.52
C LYS A 88 4.00 -17.13 -7.84
N ARG A 89 3.30 -16.42 -6.95
CA ARG A 89 3.88 -15.38 -6.10
C ARG A 89 3.35 -15.51 -4.69
N THR A 90 4.18 -15.18 -3.72
CA THR A 90 3.72 -14.82 -2.38
C THR A 90 3.11 -13.43 -2.45
N ILE A 91 1.84 -13.26 -2.10
CA ILE A 91 1.21 -11.94 -2.02
C ILE A 91 0.72 -11.70 -0.60
N SER A 92 1.15 -10.58 -0.02
CA SER A 92 0.69 -10.10 1.28
C SER A 92 -0.07 -8.79 1.11
N TYR A 93 -1.27 -8.72 1.66
CA TYR A 93 -2.12 -7.53 1.65
C TYR A 93 -2.32 -7.05 3.08
N ALA A 94 -1.88 -5.82 3.37
CA ALA A 94 -2.11 -5.16 4.65
C ALA A 94 -3.19 -4.09 4.47
N SER A 95 -4.41 -4.36 4.97
CA SER A 95 -5.45 -3.36 5.05
C SER A 95 -5.15 -2.44 6.23
N ILE A 96 -4.57 -1.27 5.94
CA ILE A 96 -4.22 -0.30 6.99
C ILE A 96 -5.40 0.67 7.17
N GLU A 97 -6.58 0.06 7.36
CA GLU A 97 -7.81 0.71 7.77
C GLU A 97 -7.61 1.43 9.12
N LEU A 98 -8.52 2.34 9.43
CA LEU A 98 -8.47 3.25 10.59
C LEU A 98 -8.73 2.57 11.94
N ARG A 99 -8.72 1.23 11.99
CA ARG A 99 -8.86 0.44 13.22
C ARG A 99 -7.50 0.32 13.92
N GLN A 100 -7.50 0.54 15.23
CA GLN A 100 -6.28 0.80 16.00
C GLN A 100 -5.48 -0.44 16.41
N ASP A 101 -6.05 -1.65 16.30
CA ASP A 101 -5.64 -2.69 17.25
C ASP A 101 -4.69 -3.75 16.70
N VAL A 102 -4.70 -4.11 15.41
CA VAL A 102 -3.66 -4.96 14.77
C VAL A 102 -3.76 -4.77 13.25
N PRO A 103 -2.64 -4.57 12.50
CA PRO A 103 -2.69 -4.64 11.05
C PRO A 103 -3.12 -6.05 10.62
N HIS A 104 -4.28 -6.14 9.95
CA HIS A 104 -4.72 -7.41 9.37
C HIS A 104 -3.97 -7.62 8.05
N MET A 105 -2.89 -8.40 8.14
CA MET A 105 -2.16 -8.87 6.97
C MET A 105 -2.74 -10.21 6.52
N LEU A 106 -3.15 -10.26 5.25
CA LEU A 106 -3.59 -11.47 4.58
C LEU A 106 -2.49 -11.91 3.63
N THR A 107 -2.04 -13.17 3.72
CA THR A 107 -0.97 -13.70 2.87
C THR A 107 -1.43 -14.93 2.10
N SER A 108 -0.93 -15.09 0.88
CA SER A 108 -1.12 -16.28 0.06
C SER A 108 0.15 -16.59 -0.73
N ASP A 109 0.66 -17.81 -0.59
CA ASP A 109 1.93 -18.26 -1.21
C ASP A 109 1.74 -18.84 -2.64
N ASP A 110 0.50 -18.89 -3.12
CA ASP A 110 0.11 -19.43 -4.43
C ASP A 110 -0.70 -18.40 -5.23
N ALA A 111 -0.37 -17.13 -5.06
CA ALA A 111 -1.13 -16.05 -5.64
C ALA A 111 -0.67 -15.75 -7.09
N GLN A 112 -1.59 -15.19 -7.87
CA GLN A 112 -1.40 -14.90 -9.28
C GLN A 112 -2.08 -13.58 -9.65
N LEU A 113 -1.35 -12.73 -10.35
CA LEU A 113 -1.89 -11.53 -10.98
C LEU A 113 -2.74 -11.94 -12.19
N ALA A 114 -3.95 -11.40 -12.28
CA ALA A 114 -4.82 -11.62 -13.44
C ALA A 114 -4.36 -10.79 -14.65
N GLU A 115 -3.83 -9.60 -14.39
CA GLU A 115 -3.37 -8.61 -15.37
C GLU A 115 -2.11 -7.90 -14.88
N ASP A 116 -1.50 -7.10 -15.75
CA ASP A 116 -0.35 -6.28 -15.38
C ASP A 116 -0.72 -5.30 -14.27
N LEU A 117 0.21 -5.06 -13.35
CA LEU A 117 0.04 -4.07 -12.30
C LEU A 117 0.44 -2.70 -12.84
N ALA A 118 -0.46 -1.72 -12.76
CA ALA A 118 -0.19 -0.37 -13.24
C ALA A 118 -0.76 0.70 -12.31
N THR A 119 -0.06 1.83 -12.20
CA THR A 119 -0.53 3.00 -11.45
C THR A 119 -1.87 3.50 -11.99
N GLY A 120 -2.75 3.91 -11.07
CA GLY A 120 -4.13 4.32 -11.38
C GLY A 120 -5.11 3.19 -11.71
N GLN A 121 -4.66 1.94 -11.79
CA GLN A 121 -5.51 0.76 -12.03
C GLN A 121 -5.62 -0.13 -10.78
N GLN A 122 -6.68 -0.93 -10.68
CA GLN A 122 -6.80 -1.88 -9.56
C GLN A 122 -5.81 -3.02 -9.75
N ALA A 123 -5.15 -3.48 -8.69
CA ALA A 123 -4.50 -4.78 -8.74
C ALA A 123 -5.59 -5.86 -8.73
N ILE A 124 -5.59 -6.76 -9.72
CA ILE A 124 -6.54 -7.87 -9.82
C ILE A 124 -5.78 -9.18 -9.71
N PHE A 125 -6.28 -10.07 -8.84
CA PHE A 125 -5.69 -11.38 -8.60
C PHE A 125 -6.64 -12.48 -9.08
N SER A 126 -6.14 -13.41 -9.89
CA SER A 126 -6.87 -14.63 -10.24
C SER A 126 -6.90 -15.62 -9.07
N ASN A 127 -5.86 -15.58 -8.24
CA ASN A 127 -5.76 -16.24 -6.94
C ASN A 127 -4.95 -15.35 -6.00
N GLY A 128 -5.34 -15.24 -4.72
CA GLY A 128 -4.63 -14.40 -3.77
C GLY A 128 -5.42 -14.06 -2.51
N PRO A 129 -4.84 -13.27 -1.59
CA PRO A 129 -5.48 -12.94 -0.31
C PRO A 129 -6.72 -12.06 -0.46
N VAL A 130 -6.81 -11.33 -1.57
CA VAL A 130 -7.96 -10.51 -1.98
C VAL A 130 -8.19 -10.70 -3.48
N GLN A 131 -9.41 -10.48 -3.96
CA GLN A 131 -9.67 -10.53 -5.41
C GLN A 131 -9.18 -9.28 -6.15
N LYS A 132 -9.30 -8.12 -5.50
CA LYS A 132 -8.87 -6.83 -6.04
C LYS A 132 -8.62 -5.81 -4.95
N THR A 133 -7.80 -4.80 -5.24
CA THR A 133 -7.51 -3.68 -4.35
C THR A 133 -8.24 -2.40 -4.78
N SER A 134 -8.11 -1.32 -4.00
CA SER A 134 -8.30 0.03 -4.55
C SER A 134 -7.20 0.31 -5.61
N PRO A 135 -7.35 1.34 -6.47
CA PRO A 135 -6.35 1.63 -7.49
C PRO A 135 -4.95 1.79 -6.91
N VAL A 136 -3.96 1.31 -7.65
CA VAL A 136 -2.54 1.41 -7.30
C VAL A 136 -2.11 2.86 -7.38
N PHE A 137 -1.42 3.32 -6.34
CA PHE A 137 -0.81 4.64 -6.32
C PHE A 137 0.64 4.59 -6.79
N LYS A 138 1.44 3.75 -6.12
CA LYS A 138 2.88 3.63 -6.35
C LYS A 138 3.26 2.15 -6.39
N ILE A 139 4.22 1.82 -7.23
CA ILE A 139 4.83 0.50 -7.34
C ILE A 139 6.33 0.71 -7.18
N ALA A 140 6.95 -0.02 -6.27
CA ALA A 140 8.39 0.01 -6.07
C ALA A 140 8.97 -1.39 -6.29
N VAL A 141 10.05 -1.47 -7.07
CA VAL A 141 10.78 -2.72 -7.37
C VAL A 141 12.22 -2.62 -6.88
N SER A 142 12.83 -3.74 -6.52
CA SER A 142 14.25 -3.74 -6.16
C SER A 142 15.13 -3.37 -7.37
N THR A 143 16.09 -2.47 -7.14
CA THR A 143 17.14 -2.13 -8.13
C THR A 143 18.28 -3.15 -8.12
N GLU A 144 18.36 -3.94 -7.06
CA GLU A 144 19.41 -4.94 -6.85
C GLU A 144 19.12 -6.22 -7.63
N LYS A 145 20.18 -6.92 -8.04
CA LYS A 145 20.08 -8.25 -8.63
C LYS A 145 20.11 -9.28 -7.51
N LEU A 146 18.93 -9.63 -7.03
CA LEU A 146 18.72 -10.60 -5.96
C LEU A 146 18.26 -11.94 -6.56
N SER A 147 18.55 -13.04 -5.87
CA SER A 147 17.82 -14.29 -6.09
C SER A 147 16.36 -14.14 -5.64
N PRO A 148 15.42 -14.99 -6.11
CA PRO A 148 14.03 -14.90 -5.68
C PRO A 148 13.86 -14.98 -4.15
N GLU A 149 14.67 -15.79 -3.47
CA GLU A 149 14.61 -15.92 -2.01
C GLU A 149 15.07 -14.63 -1.31
N GLU A 150 16.19 -14.05 -1.74
CA GLU A 150 16.70 -12.77 -1.21
C GLU A 150 15.76 -11.59 -1.52
N GLU A 151 15.13 -11.59 -2.70
CA GLU A 151 14.13 -10.58 -3.06
C GLU A 151 12.88 -10.71 -2.19
N GLU A 152 12.41 -11.93 -1.95
CA GLU A 152 11.26 -12.17 -1.07
C GLU A 152 11.54 -11.73 0.37
N GLU A 153 12.71 -12.09 0.94
CA GLU A 153 13.12 -11.65 2.28
C GLU A 153 13.13 -10.12 2.38
N LYS A 154 13.75 -9.45 1.40
CA LYS A 154 13.78 -7.98 1.34
C LYS A 154 12.38 -7.37 1.27
N LEU A 155 11.50 -7.90 0.41
CA LEU A 155 10.14 -7.41 0.29
C LEU A 155 9.36 -7.61 1.60
N GLN A 156 9.57 -8.73 2.30
CA GLN A 156 8.94 -8.98 3.60
C GLN A 156 9.41 -7.98 4.65
N ASP A 157 10.72 -7.72 4.75
CA ASP A 157 11.29 -6.75 5.68
C ASP A 157 10.74 -5.34 5.45
N VAL A 158 10.78 -4.86 4.21
CA VAL A 158 10.24 -3.55 3.83
C VAL A 158 8.74 -3.46 4.14
N THR A 159 7.99 -4.52 3.83
CA THR A 159 6.55 -4.56 4.12
C THR A 159 6.26 -4.48 5.61
N MET A 160 7.05 -5.17 6.45
CA MET A 160 6.89 -5.15 7.90
C MET A 160 7.12 -3.75 8.46
N VAL A 161 8.24 -3.12 8.07
CA VAL A 161 8.59 -1.76 8.51
C VAL A 161 7.52 -0.76 8.09
N LEU A 162 7.09 -0.77 6.83
CA LEU A 162 6.04 0.13 6.33
C LEU A 162 4.71 -0.10 7.03
N THR A 163 4.35 -1.36 7.30
CA THR A 163 3.09 -1.68 8.00
C THR A 163 3.10 -1.07 9.40
N ASP A 164 4.20 -1.22 10.15
CA ASP A 164 4.34 -0.64 11.49
C ASP A 164 4.30 0.89 11.46
N GLN A 165 5.02 1.52 10.51
CA GLN A 165 5.01 2.97 10.32
C GLN A 165 3.60 3.48 9.99
N PHE A 166 2.86 2.80 9.11
CA PHE A 166 1.52 3.24 8.71
C PHE A 166 0.50 3.09 9.85
N VAL A 167 0.68 2.08 10.72
CA VAL A 167 -0.10 1.93 11.95
C VAL A 167 0.20 3.08 12.93
N GLU A 168 1.47 3.45 13.09
CA GLU A 168 1.88 4.61 13.91
C GLU A 168 1.29 5.92 13.38
N VAL A 169 1.29 6.12 12.07
CA VAL A 169 0.65 7.29 11.43
C VAL A 169 -0.86 7.30 11.73
N ASN A 170 -1.56 6.16 11.57
CA ASN A 170 -2.97 6.10 11.93
C ASN A 170 -3.21 6.47 13.39
N LYS A 171 -2.38 5.98 14.32
CA LYS A 171 -2.51 6.30 15.75
C LYS A 171 -2.25 7.79 16.04
N THR A 172 -1.27 8.39 15.38
CA THR A 172 -0.88 9.79 15.59
C THR A 172 -1.92 10.78 15.06
N TYR A 173 -2.46 10.55 13.86
CA TYR A 173 -3.29 11.53 13.17
C TYR A 173 -4.80 11.24 13.25
N ILE A 174 -5.19 9.97 13.36
CA ILE A 174 -6.60 9.54 13.40
C ILE A 174 -7.01 9.05 14.78
N GLY A 175 -6.08 8.56 15.59
CA GLY A 175 -6.40 7.99 16.88
C GLY A 175 -7.02 9.00 17.84
N GLU A 176 -8.11 8.61 18.52
CA GLU A 176 -8.70 9.43 19.58
C GLU A 176 -7.67 9.68 20.69
N GLU A 177 -7.43 10.94 21.05
CA GLU A 177 -7.05 11.24 22.43
C GLU A 177 -8.16 10.67 23.30
N SER A 178 -7.85 9.60 24.04
CA SER A 178 -8.75 9.00 25.03
C SER A 178 -9.05 9.96 26.17
#